data_AF-A0A9P6MMG3-F1
#
_entry.id   AF-A0A9P6MMG3-F1
#
_cell.length_a   1.000
_cell.length_b   1.000
_cell.length_c   1.000
_cell.angle_alpha   90.00
_cell.angle_beta   90.00
_cell.angle_gamma   90.00
#
_symmetry.space_group_name_H-M   'P 1'
#
loop_
_entity.id
_entity.type
_entity.pdbx_description
1 polymer ?
#
loop_
_entity_poly.entity_id
_entity_poly.type
_entity_poly.pdbx_seq_one_letter_code
_entity_poly.pdbx_strand_id
1 'polypeptide(L)'
;RTFSEVADVPADRRKGTREAFLKYTLKKFLQDHEFHLQENGNNGHYVGNKLSLADLHLSNIVHFYGTLPWGEMALDEFKKYEAVWKVKETVDKLPEVITWRNSDKGYEKGSLKWYSRLAIPGEEPREKLVMMGELRI
;
A
#
# COMPACT_ATOMS: atom_id res chain seq x y z
N ARG A 1 -3.03 2.25 14.80
CA ARG A 1 -3.31 0.86 14.41
C ARG A 1 -2.63 0.59 13.10
N THR A 2 -1.89 -0.50 12.99
CA THR A 2 -1.25 -0.91 11.74
C THR A 2 -2.26 -1.61 10.82
N PHE A 3 -1.91 -1.74 9.55
CA PHE A 3 -2.71 -2.48 8.58
C PHE A 3 -3.02 -3.92 9.03
N SER A 4 -2.02 -4.61 9.60
CA SER A 4 -2.16 -6.01 10.03
C SER A 4 -3.09 -6.15 11.23
N GLU A 5 -3.07 -5.20 12.17
CA GLU A 5 -3.99 -5.18 13.33
C GLU A 5 -5.46 -4.97 12.94
N VAL A 6 -5.69 -4.37 11.77
CA VAL A 6 -7.02 -4.13 11.23
C VAL A 6 -7.54 -5.35 10.48
N ALA A 7 -6.65 -6.06 9.81
CA ALA A 7 -7.00 -7.18 8.95
C ALA A 7 -7.07 -8.52 9.71
N ASP A 8 -6.29 -8.70 10.77
CA ASP A 8 -6.26 -9.92 11.60
C ASP A 8 -7.38 -9.94 12.65
N VAL A 9 -8.61 -9.90 12.15
CA VAL A 9 -9.85 -9.98 12.93
C VAL A 9 -10.71 -11.15 12.44
N PRO A 10 -11.71 -11.61 13.24
CA PRO A 10 -12.70 -12.58 12.77
C PRO A 10 -13.29 -12.22 11.41
N ALA A 11 -13.54 -13.22 10.56
CA ALA A 11 -13.87 -13.02 9.15
C ALA A 11 -15.09 -12.10 8.92
N ASP A 12 -16.10 -12.23 9.77
CA ASP A 12 -17.32 -11.41 9.82
C ASP A 12 -17.05 -9.92 10.09
N ARG A 13 -15.91 -9.58 10.73
CA ARG A 13 -15.53 -8.20 11.07
C ARG A 13 -14.54 -7.57 10.11
N ARG A 14 -13.93 -8.35 9.21
CA ARG A 14 -12.85 -7.87 8.31
C ARG A 14 -13.31 -6.71 7.43
N LYS A 15 -14.50 -6.79 6.86
CA LYS A 15 -15.06 -5.73 6.01
C LYS A 15 -15.20 -4.40 6.75
N GLY A 16 -15.92 -4.40 7.87
CA GLY A 16 -16.11 -3.19 8.67
C GLY A 16 -14.79 -2.63 9.22
N THR A 17 -13.84 -3.49 9.58
CA THR A 17 -12.53 -3.06 10.08
C THR A 17 -11.67 -2.46 8.97
N ARG A 18 -11.66 -3.05 7.76
CA ARG A 18 -11.03 -2.46 6.56
C ARG A 18 -11.63 -1.10 6.23
N GLU A 19 -12.95 -0.99 6.19
CA GLU A 19 -13.64 0.28 5.91
C GLU A 19 -13.30 1.36 6.95
N ALA A 20 -13.27 1.01 8.23
CA ALA A 20 -12.86 1.92 9.29
C ALA A 20 -11.38 2.34 9.14
N PHE A 21 -10.51 1.42 8.75
CA PHE A 21 -9.10 1.74 8.49
C PHE A 21 -8.95 2.72 7.33
N LEU A 22 -9.58 2.46 6.18
CA LEU A 22 -9.54 3.35 5.03
C LEU A 22 -10.09 4.74 5.40
N LYS A 23 -11.26 4.78 6.04
CA LYS A 23 -11.97 6.03 6.37
C LYS A 23 -11.27 6.89 7.40
N TYR A 24 -10.65 6.29 8.42
CA TYR A 24 -10.11 7.03 9.56
C TYR A 24 -8.58 6.96 9.63
N THR A 25 -8.01 5.76 9.72
CA THR A 25 -6.57 5.58 9.99
C THR A 25 -5.72 5.97 8.78
N LEU A 26 -5.98 5.38 7.62
CA LEU A 26 -5.23 5.68 6.40
C LEU A 26 -5.48 7.13 5.97
N LYS A 27 -6.74 7.59 6.03
CA LYS A 27 -7.07 8.98 5.74
C LYS A 27 -6.26 9.95 6.59
N LYS A 28 -6.21 9.77 7.92
CA LYS A 28 -5.44 10.65 8.81
C LYS A 28 -3.95 10.60 8.51
N PHE A 29 -3.39 9.40 8.28
CA PHE A 29 -2.01 9.25 7.82
C PHE A 29 -1.74 10.07 6.55
N LEU A 30 -2.58 9.93 5.52
CA LEU A 30 -2.42 10.64 4.26
C LEU A 30 -2.54 12.16 4.43
N GLN A 31 -3.53 12.63 5.20
CA GLN A 31 -3.71 14.05 5.50
C GLN A 31 -2.48 14.67 6.16
N ASP A 32 -1.88 13.98 7.14
CA ASP A 32 -0.71 14.49 7.85
C ASP A 32 0.52 14.56 6.95
N HIS A 33 0.76 13.53 6.15
CA HIS A 33 1.92 13.51 5.25
C HIS A 33 1.74 14.49 4.10
N GLU A 34 0.54 14.60 3.52
CA GLU A 34 0.23 15.59 2.49
C GLU A 34 0.47 17.01 2.99
N PHE A 35 -0.01 17.34 4.19
CA PHE A 35 0.22 18.66 4.79
C PHE A 35 1.71 19.01 4.86
N HIS A 36 2.54 18.12 5.39
CA HIS A 36 3.97 18.37 5.51
C HIS A 36 4.70 18.44 4.16
N LEU A 37 4.30 17.63 3.19
CA LEU A 37 4.89 17.64 1.85
C LEU A 37 4.51 18.90 1.07
N GLN A 38 3.28 19.38 1.22
CA GLN A 38 2.83 20.65 0.62
C GLN A 38 3.59 21.83 1.23
N GLU A 39 3.79 21.87 2.55
CA GLU A 39 4.61 22.89 3.22
C GLU A 39 6.08 22.87 2.77
N ASN A 40 6.60 21.71 2.34
CA ASN A 40 7.94 21.57 1.74
C ASN A 40 7.95 21.88 0.22
N GLY A 41 6.90 22.54 -0.30
CA GLY A 41 6.81 22.96 -1.69
C GLY A 41 6.46 21.84 -2.67
N ASN A 42 5.95 20.70 -2.18
CA ASN A 42 5.52 19.56 -3.01
C ASN A 42 6.58 19.16 -4.05
N ASN A 43 7.85 19.04 -3.65
CA ASN A 43 8.95 18.75 -4.56
C ASN A 43 9.19 17.24 -4.77
N GLY A 44 8.42 16.38 -4.09
CA GLY A 44 8.57 14.92 -4.14
C GLY A 44 9.53 14.34 -3.11
N HIS A 45 9.92 15.14 -2.11
CA HIS A 45 10.75 14.71 -0.97
C HIS A 45 10.19 15.23 0.36
N TYR A 46 10.40 14.48 1.43
CA TYR A 46 10.06 14.91 2.80
C TYR A 46 11.01 15.96 3.36
N VAL A 47 12.30 15.90 3.01
CA VAL A 47 13.34 16.71 3.66
C VAL A 47 14.15 17.48 2.62
N GLY A 48 13.85 18.77 2.48
CA GLY A 48 14.44 19.59 1.43
C GLY A 48 14.09 19.03 0.05
N ASN A 49 15.02 19.11 -0.90
CA ASN A 49 14.83 18.61 -2.27
C ASN A 49 15.82 17.47 -2.58
N LYS A 50 15.89 16.47 -1.69
CA LYS A 50 16.82 15.35 -1.80
C LYS A 50 16.21 14.06 -1.27
N LEU A 51 16.68 12.93 -1.81
CA LEU A 51 16.30 11.61 -1.34
C LEU A 51 16.60 11.44 0.15
N SER A 52 15.63 10.90 0.87
CA SER A 52 15.71 10.57 2.29
C SER A 52 15.14 9.18 2.57
N LEU A 53 15.44 8.64 3.75
CA LEU A 53 14.83 7.39 4.22
C LEU A 53 13.30 7.51 4.36
N ALA A 54 12.77 8.70 4.63
CA ALA A 54 11.33 8.93 4.71
C ALA A 54 10.65 8.74 3.35
N ASP A 55 11.28 9.20 2.26
CA ASP A 55 10.77 9.00 0.90
C ASP A 55 10.71 7.52 0.54
N LEU A 56 11.82 6.80 0.83
CA LEU A 56 11.91 5.36 0.61
C LEU A 56 10.89 4.60 1.46
N HIS A 57 10.68 5.00 2.71
CA HIS A 57 9.71 4.37 3.60
C HIS A 57 8.27 4.56 3.09
N LEU A 58 7.88 5.80 2.75
CA LEU A 58 6.55 6.05 2.17
C LEU A 58 6.36 5.25 0.87
N SER A 59 7.33 5.32 -0.04
CA SER A 59 7.27 4.59 -1.32
C SER A 59 7.16 3.07 -1.10
N ASN A 60 7.85 2.52 -0.11
CA ASN A 60 7.76 1.11 0.23
C ASN A 60 6.41 0.73 0.85
N ILE A 61 5.79 1.61 1.65
CA ILE A 61 4.42 1.41 2.13
C ILE A 61 3.46 1.34 0.94
N VAL A 62 3.54 2.29 0.00
CA VAL A 62 2.66 2.29 -1.18
C VAL A 62 2.89 1.04 -2.04
N HIS A 63 4.16 0.67 -2.26
CA HIS A 63 4.51 -0.56 -2.97
C HIS A 63 3.93 -1.80 -2.30
N PHE A 64 4.07 -1.89 -0.97
CA PHE A 64 3.51 -2.98 -0.17
C PHE A 64 2.00 -3.13 -0.42
N TYR A 65 1.21 -2.05 -0.39
CA TYR A 65 -0.21 -2.13 -0.73
C TYR A 65 -0.46 -2.67 -2.15
N GLY A 66 0.36 -2.31 -3.14
CA GLY A 66 0.27 -2.87 -4.49
C GLY A 66 0.53 -4.36 -4.61
N THR A 67 1.14 -4.99 -3.59
CA THR A 67 1.36 -6.44 -3.55
C THR A 67 0.23 -7.21 -2.87
N LEU A 68 -0.77 -6.52 -2.32
CA LEU A 68 -1.81 -7.15 -1.52
C LEU A 68 -3.11 -7.38 -2.32
N PRO A 69 -3.78 -8.53 -2.10
CA PRO A 69 -5.07 -8.86 -2.68
C PRO A 69 -6.14 -7.78 -2.74
N TRP A 70 -6.22 -6.95 -1.70
CA TRP A 70 -7.24 -5.90 -1.54
C TRP A 70 -6.60 -4.51 -1.43
N GLY A 71 -5.31 -4.40 -1.71
CA GLY A 71 -4.57 -3.16 -1.57
C GLY A 71 -4.96 -2.10 -2.60
N GLU A 72 -5.67 -2.47 -3.68
CA GLU A 72 -6.20 -1.53 -4.67
C GLU A 72 -7.05 -0.42 -4.03
N MET A 73 -7.92 -0.74 -3.08
CA MET A 73 -8.72 0.26 -2.36
C MET A 73 -7.85 1.26 -1.58
N ALA A 74 -6.73 0.80 -1.01
CA ALA A 74 -5.79 1.67 -0.34
C ALA A 74 -5.01 2.52 -1.35
N LEU A 75 -4.57 1.94 -2.47
CA LEU A 75 -3.91 2.68 -3.55
C LEU A 75 -4.78 3.78 -4.12
N ASP A 76 -6.08 3.56 -4.25
CA ASP A 76 -7.03 4.58 -4.68
C ASP A 76 -7.17 5.71 -3.66
N GLU A 77 -7.04 5.44 -2.36
CA GLU A 77 -6.91 6.52 -1.37
C GLU A 77 -5.57 7.26 -1.51
N PHE A 78 -4.44 6.58 -1.71
CA PHE A 78 -3.13 7.22 -1.90
C PHE A 78 -3.13 8.21 -3.07
N LYS A 79 -3.72 7.83 -4.22
CA LYS A 79 -3.76 8.68 -5.43
C LYS A 79 -4.51 10.00 -5.25
N LYS A 80 -5.36 10.12 -4.22
CA LYS A 80 -6.09 11.37 -3.93
C LYS A 80 -5.22 12.46 -3.30
N TYR A 81 -4.02 12.10 -2.85
CA TYR A 81 -3.09 13.00 -2.15
C TYR A 81 -1.88 13.23 -3.07
N GLU A 82 -1.88 14.36 -3.77
CA GLU A 82 -0.96 14.64 -4.87
C GLU A 82 0.50 14.62 -4.41
N ALA A 83 0.82 15.30 -3.30
CA ALA A 83 2.20 15.38 -2.83
C ALA A 83 2.71 14.03 -2.33
N VAL A 84 1.87 13.28 -1.61
CA VAL A 84 2.17 11.90 -1.22
C VAL A 84 2.44 11.02 -2.45
N TRP A 85 1.58 11.10 -3.47
CA TRP A 85 1.75 10.32 -4.69
C TRP A 85 3.00 10.72 -5.47
N LYS A 86 3.33 12.01 -5.49
CA LYS A 86 4.55 12.52 -6.12
C LYS A 86 5.82 11.95 -5.48
N VAL A 87 5.87 11.79 -4.14
CA VAL A 87 7.01 11.14 -3.47
C VAL A 87 7.20 9.71 -3.98
N LYS A 88 6.11 8.94 -4.10
CA LYS A 88 6.16 7.59 -4.68
C LYS A 88 6.73 7.64 -6.10
N GLU A 89 6.20 8.50 -6.97
CA GLU A 89 6.67 8.61 -8.36
C GLU A 89 8.13 9.05 -8.48
N THR A 90 8.60 9.94 -7.60
CA THR A 90 10.00 10.36 -7.55
C THR A 90 10.90 9.19 -7.17
N VAL A 91 10.55 8.44 -6.13
CA VAL A 91 11.32 7.28 -5.66
C VAL A 91 11.29 6.14 -6.69
N ASP A 92 10.17 5.94 -7.37
CA ASP A 92 9.98 4.88 -8.37
C ASP A 92 10.88 5.04 -9.60
N LYS A 93 11.42 6.24 -9.84
CA LYS A 93 12.35 6.52 -10.95
C LYS A 93 13.81 6.19 -10.60
N LEU A 94 14.12 5.88 -9.34
CA LEU A 94 15.48 5.59 -8.91
C LEU A 94 15.93 4.20 -9.44
N PRO A 95 17.05 4.11 -10.18
CA PRO A 95 17.53 2.85 -10.73
C PRO A 95 17.73 1.75 -9.68
N GLU A 96 18.20 2.11 -8.49
CA GLU A 96 18.43 1.20 -7.38
C GLU A 96 17.11 0.62 -6.86
N VAL A 97 16.06 1.45 -6.80
CA VAL A 97 14.72 1.02 -6.37
C VAL A 97 14.11 0.10 -7.42
N ILE A 98 14.21 0.45 -8.70
CA ILE A 98 13.73 -0.40 -9.81
C ILE A 98 14.44 -1.75 -9.78
N THR A 99 15.77 -1.75 -9.65
CA THR A 99 16.60 -2.95 -9.58
C THR A 99 16.22 -3.82 -8.38
N TRP A 100 16.09 -3.20 -7.21
CA TRP A 100 15.66 -3.91 -6.01
C TRP A 100 14.26 -4.47 -6.16
N ARG A 101 13.29 -3.73 -6.71
CA ARG A 101 11.91 -4.20 -6.90
C ARG A 101 11.80 -5.37 -7.86
N ASN A 102 12.67 -5.43 -8.87
CA ASN A 102 12.70 -6.53 -9.83
C ASN A 102 13.54 -7.72 -9.38
N SER A 103 14.25 -7.62 -8.24
CA SER A 103 14.98 -8.77 -7.69
C SER A 103 14.02 -9.81 -7.11
N ASP A 104 14.46 -11.08 -7.05
CA ASP A 104 13.67 -12.13 -6.38
C ASP A 104 13.68 -11.91 -4.88
N LYS A 105 12.52 -11.56 -4.34
CA LYS A 105 12.31 -11.31 -2.92
C LYS A 105 11.55 -12.48 -2.34
N GLY A 106 12.27 -13.47 -1.81
CA GLY A 106 11.67 -14.65 -1.18
C GLY A 106 10.62 -14.32 -0.10
N TYR A 107 10.70 -13.14 0.53
CA TYR A 107 9.73 -12.69 1.52
C TYR A 107 8.38 -12.25 0.92
N GLU A 108 8.29 -11.83 -0.35
CA GLU A 108 7.04 -11.38 -0.97
C GLU A 108 6.02 -12.52 -1.06
N LYS A 109 6.49 -13.74 -1.37
CA LYS A 109 5.66 -14.96 -1.34
C LYS A 109 5.09 -15.22 0.05
N GLY A 110 5.90 -15.00 1.10
CA GLY A 110 5.48 -15.12 2.49
C GLY A 110 4.42 -14.09 2.87
N SER A 111 4.64 -12.82 2.50
CA SER A 111 3.68 -11.73 2.70
C SER A 111 2.36 -12.01 1.98
N LEU A 112 2.39 -12.36 0.69
CA LEU A 112 1.20 -12.67 -0.09
C LEU A 112 0.40 -13.82 0.56
N LYS A 113 1.07 -14.90 0.94
CA LYS A 113 0.45 -16.03 1.64
C LYS A 113 -0.21 -15.60 2.95
N TRP A 114 0.49 -14.78 3.74
CA TRP A 114 -0.02 -14.25 5.00
C TRP A 114 -1.25 -13.37 4.80
N TYR A 115 -1.20 -12.39 3.91
CA TYR A 115 -2.30 -11.44 3.73
C TYR A 115 -3.50 -12.03 2.98
N SER A 116 -3.28 -13.06 2.16
CA SER A 116 -4.37 -13.81 1.52
C SER A 116 -5.29 -14.50 2.54
N ARG A 117 -4.79 -14.85 3.73
CA ARG A 117 -5.63 -15.41 4.81
C ARG A 117 -6.57 -14.37 5.43
N LEU A 118 -6.29 -13.08 5.21
CA LEU A 118 -7.03 -11.93 5.74
C LEU A 118 -8.01 -11.35 4.72
N ALA A 119 -8.17 -11.99 3.55
CA ALA A 119 -9.18 -11.60 2.58
C ALA A 119 -10.59 -11.66 3.20
N ILE A 120 -11.47 -10.79 2.74
CA ILE A 120 -12.89 -10.84 3.11
C ILE A 120 -13.53 -11.95 2.29
N PRO A 121 -14.29 -12.87 2.92
CA PRO A 121 -15.00 -13.92 2.20
C PRO A 121 -15.87 -13.33 1.07
N GLY A 122 -15.70 -13.83 -0.16
CA GLY A 122 -16.42 -13.34 -1.35
C GLY A 122 -15.77 -12.15 -2.06
N GLU A 123 -14.71 -11.56 -1.50
CA GLU A 123 -13.87 -10.53 -2.13
C GLU A 123 -12.43 -11.03 -2.33
N GLU A 124 -12.28 -12.33 -2.55
CA GLU A 124 -10.97 -12.94 -2.80
C GLU A 124 -10.34 -12.34 -4.07
N PRO A 125 -9.03 -12.08 -4.07
CA PRO A 125 -8.36 -11.48 -5.22
C PRO A 125 -8.55 -12.36 -6.45
N ARG A 126 -8.74 -11.71 -7.61
CA ARG A 126 -9.04 -12.39 -8.88
C ARG A 126 -8.01 -13.48 -9.23
N GLU A 127 -6.76 -13.29 -8.84
CA GLU A 127 -5.68 -14.27 -8.99
C GLU A 127 -5.88 -15.55 -8.19
N LYS A 128 -6.51 -15.49 -7.01
CA LYS A 128 -6.84 -16.67 -6.20
C LYS A 128 -8.00 -17.46 -6.81
N LEU A 129 -8.98 -16.79 -7.42
CA LEU A 129 -10.07 -17.45 -8.16
C LEU A 129 -9.58 -18.17 -9.42
N VAL A 130 -8.58 -17.58 -10.12
CA VAL A 130 -7.89 -18.23 -11.25
C VAL A 130 -7.03 -19.41 -10.78
N MET A 131 -6.26 -19.24 -9.70
CA MET A 131 -5.43 -20.31 -9.12
C MET A 131 -6.24 -21.44 -8.47
N MET A 132 -7.46 -21.18 -8.02
CA MET A 132 -8.39 -22.17 -7.47
C MET A 132 -9.28 -22.83 -8.54
N GLY A 133 -9.14 -22.43 -9.81
CA GLY A 133 -9.92 -23.00 -10.93
C GLY A 133 -11.39 -22.59 -10.96
N GLU A 134 -11.78 -21.59 -10.17
CA GLU A 134 -13.16 -21.11 -10.02
C GLU A 134 -13.54 -20.03 -11.05
N LEU A 135 -12.56 -19.53 -11.83
CA LEU A 135 -12.77 -18.64 -12.96
C LEU A 135 -11.84 -19.03 -14.13
N ARG A 136 -12.42 -19.18 -15.33
CA ARG A 136 -11.68 -19.32 -16.59
C ARG A 136 -11.50 -17.96 -17.27
N ILE A 137 -10.32 -17.74 -17.83
CA ILE A 137 -9.98 -16.60 -18.71
C ILE A 137 -10.87 -16.65 -19.95
#